data_AF-A0A4Q0MI09-F1
#
_entry.id   AF-A0A4Q0MI09-F1
#
_cell.length_a   1.000
_cell.length_b   1.000
_cell.length_c   1.000
_cell.angle_alpha   90.00
_cell.angle_beta   90.00
_cell.angle_gamma   90.00
#
_symmetry.space_group_name_H-M   'P 1'
#
loop_
_entity.id
_entity.type
_entity.pdbx_description
1 polymer ?
#
loop_
_entity_poly.entity_id
_entity_poly.type
_entity_poly.pdbx_seq_one_letter_code
_entity_poly.pdbx_strand_id
1 'polypeptide(L)'
;MKEVDFGPSFQYVGGDIVAEMIAANNAKYASPSRTFQLLDVINDPFPNVDLWFCRDLFFHLPIWAVKKSILNFCASDVKYILLTTHKNDGFKNEDTDIIGRFRRIDLFSPPYNFDREPLERFDDYIRPYPPREMCLFTRDQIKTYVGRWQG
;
A
#
# COMPACT_ATOMS: atom_id res chain seq x y z
N MET A 1 13.45 1.45 5.89
CA MET A 1 13.82 0.15 6.50
C MET A 1 15.34 0.02 6.70
N LYS A 2 15.97 0.91 7.48
CA LYS A 2 17.42 0.83 7.76
C LYS A 2 17.75 0.49 9.22
N GLU A 3 16.85 0.82 10.14
CA GLU A 3 17.02 0.68 11.59
C GLU A 3 16.51 -0.66 12.14
N VAL A 4 15.90 -1.50 11.29
CA VAL A 4 15.35 -2.79 11.68
C VAL A 4 16.26 -3.89 11.15
N ASP A 5 16.70 -4.78 12.02
CA ASP A 5 17.43 -5.98 11.66
C ASP A 5 16.44 -7.11 11.35
N PHE A 6 16.31 -7.42 10.06
CA PHE A 6 15.45 -8.52 9.58
C PHE A 6 16.21 -9.84 9.42
N GLY A 7 17.51 -9.87 9.75
CA GLY A 7 18.39 -11.00 9.48
C GLY A 7 18.82 -11.10 8.01
N PRO A 8 19.73 -12.04 7.70
CA PRO A 8 20.42 -12.10 6.41
C PRO A 8 19.57 -12.62 5.26
N SER A 9 18.47 -13.33 5.54
CA SER A 9 17.57 -13.90 4.52
C SER A 9 16.52 -12.91 4.02
N PHE A 10 16.32 -11.79 4.71
CA PHE A 10 15.32 -10.80 4.33
C PHE A 10 15.85 -9.89 3.22
N GLN A 11 15.02 -9.69 2.20
CA GLN A 11 15.31 -8.79 1.09
C GLN A 11 14.29 -7.65 1.09
N TYR A 12 14.79 -6.42 1.05
CA TYR A 12 13.96 -5.23 0.95
C TYR A 12 14.10 -4.57 -0.42
N VAL A 13 12.97 -4.29 -1.05
CA VAL A 13 12.89 -3.46 -2.26
C VAL A 13 12.06 -2.23 -1.93
N GLY A 14 12.68 -1.04 -1.99
CA GLY A 14 11.97 0.23 -1.91
C GLY A 14 11.56 0.72 -3.30
N GLY A 15 10.27 0.92 -3.53
CA GLY A 15 9.73 1.47 -4.78
C GLY A 15 9.21 2.88 -4.59
N ASP A 16 9.50 3.77 -5.54
CA ASP A 16 8.90 5.10 -5.63
C ASP A 16 8.92 5.61 -7.08
N ILE A 17 8.05 6.53 -7.44
CA ILE A 17 7.97 7.13 -8.78
C ILE A 17 8.98 8.27 -8.99
N VAL A 18 9.61 8.79 -7.92
CA VAL A 18 10.57 9.90 -7.98
C VAL A 18 12.00 9.37 -8.17
N ALA A 19 12.51 9.48 -9.39
CA ALA A 19 13.82 8.97 -9.78
C ALA A 19 14.98 9.52 -8.94
N GLU A 20 14.94 10.82 -8.60
CA GLU A 20 15.96 11.47 -7.78
C GLU A 20 16.01 10.89 -6.37
N MET A 21 14.85 10.54 -5.80
CA MET A 21 14.78 9.91 -4.49
C MET A 21 15.33 8.49 -4.53
N ILE A 22 15.04 7.73 -5.59
CA ILE A 22 15.61 6.40 -5.80
C ILE A 22 17.13 6.46 -5.93
N ALA A 23 17.67 7.42 -6.71
CA ALA A 23 19.11 7.62 -6.84
C ALA A 23 19.77 7.96 -5.51
N ALA A 24 19.17 8.91 -4.75
CA ALA A 24 19.67 9.29 -3.43
C ALA A 24 19.62 8.14 -2.42
N ASN A 25 18.54 7.36 -2.41
CA ASN A 25 18.40 6.21 -1.53
C ASN A 25 19.37 5.08 -1.88
N ASN A 26 19.60 4.81 -3.16
CA ASN A 26 20.62 3.85 -3.58
C ASN A 26 22.02 4.28 -3.13
N ALA A 27 22.39 5.54 -3.35
CA ALA A 27 23.71 6.06 -2.96
C ALA A 27 23.95 6.01 -1.45
N LYS A 28 22.91 6.25 -0.64
CA LYS A 28 23.05 6.38 0.82
C LYS A 28 22.75 5.10 1.58
N TYR A 29 21.88 4.23 1.05
CA TYR A 29 21.30 3.14 1.80
C TYR A 29 21.29 1.80 1.06
N ALA A 30 21.71 1.65 -0.19
CA ALA A 30 21.72 0.33 -0.81
C ALA A 30 22.67 -0.64 -0.07
N SER A 31 22.31 -1.92 -0.06
CA SER A 31 23.13 -3.03 0.45
C SER A 31 22.77 -4.32 -0.30
N PRO A 32 23.50 -5.43 -0.13
CA PRO A 32 23.13 -6.71 -0.74
C PRO A 32 21.73 -7.22 -0.39
N SER A 33 21.12 -6.74 0.70
CA SER A 33 19.77 -7.10 1.15
C SER A 33 18.76 -5.96 1.01
N ARG A 34 19.16 -4.81 0.44
CA ARG A 34 18.33 -3.60 0.34
C ARG A 34 18.57 -2.88 -0.96
N THR A 35 17.56 -2.86 -1.82
CA THR A 35 17.59 -2.17 -3.11
C THR A 35 16.48 -1.13 -3.20
N PHE A 36 16.66 -0.14 -4.08
CA PHE A 36 15.64 0.84 -4.40
C PHE A 36 15.48 0.92 -5.91
N GLN A 37 14.24 0.97 -6.39
CA GLN A 37 13.93 1.01 -7.81
C GLN A 37 12.80 1.99 -8.11
N LEU A 38 12.82 2.54 -9.33
CA LEU A 38 11.68 3.28 -9.83
C LEU A 38 10.49 2.32 -9.93
N LEU A 39 9.34 2.72 -9.37
CA LEU A 39 8.13 1.92 -9.41
C LEU A 39 6.90 2.84 -9.41
N ASP A 40 6.17 2.84 -10.52
CA ASP A 40 4.81 3.35 -10.56
C ASP A 40 3.84 2.20 -10.24
N VAL A 41 3.36 2.15 -9.00
CA VAL A 41 2.43 1.10 -8.54
C VAL A 41 1.11 1.05 -9.33
N ILE A 42 0.78 2.08 -10.11
CA ILE A 42 -0.42 2.14 -10.94
C ILE A 42 -0.19 1.42 -12.28
N ASN A 43 1.02 1.53 -12.86
CA ASN A 43 1.28 1.15 -14.25
C ASN A 43 2.33 0.05 -14.42
N ASP A 44 3.26 -0.09 -13.48
CA ASP A 44 4.39 -1.02 -13.60
C ASP A 44 4.10 -2.36 -12.92
N PRO A 45 4.57 -3.49 -13.45
CA PRO A 45 4.46 -4.77 -12.77
C PRO A 45 5.22 -4.74 -11.42
N PHE A 46 4.66 -5.40 -10.42
CA PHE A 46 5.33 -5.52 -9.12
C PHE A 46 6.59 -6.39 -9.23
N PRO A 47 7.66 -6.07 -8.48
CA PRO A 47 8.82 -6.95 -8.37
C PRO A 47 8.44 -8.27 -7.70
N ASN A 48 9.27 -9.30 -7.88
CA ASN A 48 9.09 -10.59 -7.22
C ASN A 48 9.39 -10.47 -5.72
N VAL A 49 8.34 -10.28 -4.91
CA VAL A 49 8.40 -10.15 -3.45
C VAL A 49 7.24 -10.92 -2.81
N ASP A 50 7.38 -11.32 -1.54
CA ASP A 50 6.30 -12.01 -0.84
C ASP A 50 5.22 -11.05 -0.31
N LEU A 51 5.60 -9.82 0.03
CA LEU A 51 4.73 -8.81 0.66
C LEU A 51 4.90 -7.43 0.02
N TRP A 52 3.79 -6.81 -0.37
CA TRP A 52 3.73 -5.38 -0.64
C TRP A 52 3.31 -4.61 0.61
N PHE A 53 4.26 -3.87 1.19
CA PHE A 53 4.00 -2.96 2.30
C PHE A 53 3.66 -1.55 1.79
N CYS A 54 2.37 -1.21 1.76
CA CYS A 54 1.85 0.04 1.23
C CYS A 54 1.29 0.90 2.36
N ARG A 55 2.19 1.64 3.01
CA ARG A 55 1.86 2.54 4.11
C ARG A 55 1.72 3.97 3.59
N ASP A 56 0.69 4.67 4.04
CA ASP A 56 0.50 6.11 3.84
C ASP A 56 0.49 6.56 2.35
N LEU A 57 0.00 5.72 1.43
CA LEU A 57 -0.06 6.01 -0.02
C LEU A 57 -1.48 6.30 -0.53
N PHE A 58 -2.43 5.39 -0.30
CA PHE A 58 -3.74 5.45 -0.98
C PHE A 58 -4.59 6.66 -0.63
N PHE A 59 -4.37 7.26 0.55
CA PHE A 59 -5.02 8.52 0.92
C PHE A 59 -4.48 9.76 0.17
N HIS A 60 -3.48 9.60 -0.69
CA HIS A 60 -2.98 10.63 -1.61
C HIS A 60 -3.37 10.38 -3.07
N LEU A 61 -4.09 9.30 -3.36
CA LEU A 61 -4.44 8.92 -4.74
C LEU A 61 -5.94 9.11 -5.01
N PRO A 62 -6.37 9.43 -6.24
CA PRO A 62 -7.75 9.26 -6.67
C PRO A 62 -8.24 7.82 -6.47
N ILE A 63 -9.55 7.62 -6.40
CA ILE A 63 -10.17 6.29 -6.28
C ILE A 63 -9.75 5.39 -7.45
N TRP A 64 -9.73 5.92 -8.68
CA TRP A 64 -9.34 5.13 -9.85
C TRP A 64 -7.89 4.63 -9.76
N ALA A 65 -6.98 5.44 -9.23
CA ALA A 65 -5.58 5.09 -9.07
C ALA A 65 -5.40 4.03 -7.98
N VAL A 66 -6.07 4.20 -6.83
CA VAL A 66 -6.09 3.17 -5.77
C VAL A 66 -6.59 1.83 -6.32
N LYS A 67 -7.74 1.84 -7.02
CA LYS A 67 -8.29 0.62 -7.63
C LYS A 67 -7.32 0.00 -8.63
N LYS A 68 -6.70 0.81 -9.49
CA LYS A 68 -5.75 0.33 -10.50
C LYS A 68 -4.49 -0.28 -9.85
N SER A 69 -3.94 0.33 -8.80
CA SER A 69 -2.81 -0.25 -8.05
C SER A 69 -3.16 -1.58 -7.39
N ILE A 70 -4.37 -1.71 -6.84
CA ILE A 70 -4.83 -2.98 -6.24
C ILE A 70 -5.02 -4.05 -7.32
N LEU A 71 -5.60 -3.72 -8.47
CA LEU A 71 -5.72 -4.63 -9.61
C LEU A 71 -4.36 -5.08 -10.14
N ASN A 72 -3.40 -4.15 -10.20
CA ASN A 72 -2.03 -4.43 -10.59
C ASN A 72 -1.34 -5.38 -9.60
N PHE A 73 -1.54 -5.18 -8.29
CA PHE A 73 -1.12 -6.14 -7.26
C PHE A 73 -1.76 -7.53 -7.48
N CYS A 74 -3.07 -7.61 -7.77
CA CYS A 74 -3.74 -8.88 -8.05
C CYS A 74 -3.19 -9.63 -9.28
N ALA A 75 -2.66 -8.89 -10.26
CA ALA A 75 -2.03 -9.43 -11.47
C ALA A 75 -0.60 -9.93 -11.23
N SER A 76 0.04 -9.53 -10.13
CA SER A 76 1.38 -9.96 -9.75
C SER A 76 1.41 -11.27 -8.95
N ASP A 77 2.60 -11.81 -8.71
CA ASP A 77 2.84 -12.98 -7.84
C ASP A 77 3.04 -12.67 -6.35
N VAL A 78 2.87 -11.42 -5.95
CA VAL A 78 2.99 -11.01 -4.55
C VAL A 78 1.88 -11.65 -3.71
N LYS A 79 2.25 -12.30 -2.61
CA LYS A 79 1.33 -13.13 -1.81
C LYS A 79 0.50 -12.33 -0.83
N TYR A 80 1.07 -11.26 -0.29
CA TYR A 80 0.45 -10.45 0.77
C TYR A 80 0.51 -8.97 0.45
N ILE A 81 -0.48 -8.23 0.96
CA ILE A 81 -0.51 -6.77 0.94
C ILE A 81 -0.83 -6.24 2.34
N LEU A 82 -0.10 -5.21 2.76
CA LEU A 82 -0.32 -4.55 4.03
C LEU A 82 -0.65 -3.08 3.77
N LEU A 83 -1.89 -2.68 4.05
CA LEU A 83 -2.46 -1.38 3.66
C LEU A 83 -2.84 -0.52 4.86
N THR A 84 -2.71 0.79 4.72
CA THR A 84 -3.28 1.77 5.67
C THR A 84 -4.79 1.95 5.46
N THR A 85 -5.55 1.98 6.56
CA THR A 85 -6.96 2.41 6.58
C THR A 85 -7.24 3.23 7.84
N HIS A 86 -8.07 4.27 7.73
CA HIS A 86 -8.50 5.07 8.88
C HIS A 86 -9.63 4.37 9.62
N LYS A 87 -9.65 4.49 10.95
CA LYS A 87 -10.80 4.05 11.75
C LYS A 87 -11.97 4.98 11.45
N ASN A 88 -13.02 4.41 10.87
CA ASN A 88 -14.16 5.20 10.41
C ASN A 88 -15.03 5.70 11.57
N ASP A 89 -15.19 7.02 11.67
CA ASP A 89 -16.01 7.75 12.65
C ASP A 89 -17.27 8.38 12.02
N GLY A 90 -17.66 7.92 10.83
CA GLY A 90 -18.82 8.40 10.07
C GLY A 90 -18.47 9.11 8.76
N PHE A 91 -17.19 9.14 8.37
CA PHE A 91 -16.77 9.75 7.10
C PHE A 91 -17.00 8.82 5.91
N LYS A 92 -17.09 9.42 4.72
CA LYS A 92 -17.17 8.69 3.45
C LYS A 92 -15.87 8.85 2.68
N ASN A 93 -15.51 7.85 1.90
CA ASN A 93 -14.41 7.99 0.95
C ASN A 93 -14.78 9.04 -0.11
N GLU A 94 -14.00 10.11 -0.19
CA GLU A 94 -14.17 11.20 -1.17
C GLU A 94 -13.22 10.99 -2.34
N ASP A 95 -13.67 11.13 -3.59
CA ASP A 95 -12.73 11.10 -4.72
C ASP A 95 -11.98 12.42 -4.88
N THR A 96 -10.87 12.41 -5.61
CA THR A 96 -10.14 13.63 -5.96
C THR A 96 -9.40 13.48 -7.27
N ASP A 97 -9.48 14.48 -8.14
CA ASP A 97 -8.65 14.52 -9.37
C ASP A 97 -7.20 14.95 -9.10
N ILE A 98 -6.87 15.30 -7.85
CA ILE A 98 -5.56 15.82 -7.45
C ILE A 98 -4.76 14.73 -6.74
N ILE A 99 -3.76 14.18 -7.43
CA ILE A 99 -2.75 13.30 -6.82
C ILE A 99 -1.93 14.11 -5.80
N GLY A 100 -1.66 13.51 -4.64
CA GLY A 100 -0.90 14.10 -3.54
C GLY A 100 -1.75 14.77 -2.46
N ARG A 101 -3.03 15.05 -2.72
CA ARG A 101 -3.92 15.64 -1.70
C ARG A 101 -4.31 14.59 -0.66
N PHE A 102 -4.07 14.88 0.61
CA PHE A 102 -4.51 14.03 1.71
C PHE A 102 -6.05 13.98 1.82
N ARG A 103 -6.57 12.77 2.03
CA ARG A 103 -7.98 12.48 2.37
C ARG A 103 -8.07 11.27 3.29
N ARG A 104 -9.05 11.20 4.18
CA ARG A 104 -9.26 9.96 4.94
C ARG A 104 -9.70 8.85 3.99
N ILE A 105 -9.27 7.62 4.29
CA ILE A 105 -9.59 6.43 3.52
C ILE A 105 -10.07 5.34 4.47
N ASP A 106 -11.19 4.71 4.13
CA ASP A 106 -11.71 3.51 4.79
C ASP A 106 -11.86 2.39 3.75
N LEU A 107 -10.98 1.39 3.80
CA LEU A 107 -10.99 0.26 2.87
C LEU A 107 -12.24 -0.63 3.02
N PHE A 108 -12.92 -0.57 4.16
CA PHE A 108 -14.10 -1.39 4.44
C PHE A 108 -15.41 -0.77 3.95
N SER A 109 -15.37 0.49 3.51
CA SER A 109 -16.53 1.23 3.01
C SER A 109 -16.45 1.39 1.48
N PRO A 110 -17.58 1.77 0.81
CA PRO A 110 -17.56 2.08 -0.60
C PRO A 110 -16.51 3.15 -0.93
N PRO A 111 -15.80 3.04 -2.07
CA PRO A 111 -16.02 2.07 -3.15
C PRO A 111 -15.12 0.81 -3.06
N TYR A 112 -14.35 0.66 -1.98
CA TYR A 112 -13.37 -0.42 -1.84
C TYR A 112 -14.03 -1.71 -1.34
N ASN A 113 -14.92 -1.60 -0.36
CA ASN A 113 -15.78 -2.68 0.15
C ASN A 113 -15.00 -3.97 0.50
N PHE A 114 -13.84 -3.83 1.15
CA PHE A 114 -13.11 -4.97 1.69
C PHE A 114 -13.86 -5.54 2.90
N ASP A 115 -13.76 -6.85 3.09
CA ASP A 115 -14.30 -7.47 4.30
C ASP A 115 -13.47 -7.08 5.54
N ARG A 116 -14.12 -6.99 6.70
CA ARG A 116 -13.48 -6.60 7.98
C ARG A 116 -12.72 -7.74 8.66
N GLU A 117 -12.20 -8.66 7.87
CA GLU A 117 -11.50 -9.87 8.32
C GLU A 117 -10.09 -9.94 7.69
N PRO A 118 -9.21 -8.94 7.94
CA PRO A 118 -7.82 -9.06 7.52
C PRO A 118 -7.13 -10.20 8.26
N LEU A 119 -6.07 -10.74 7.67
CA LEU A 119 -5.22 -11.75 8.32
C LEU A 119 -4.62 -11.20 9.62
N GLU A 120 -4.20 -9.95 9.61
CA GLU A 120 -3.68 -9.22 10.78
C GLU A 120 -4.11 -7.75 10.72
N ARG A 121 -4.27 -7.12 11.89
CA ARG A 121 -4.55 -5.68 12.00
C ARG A 121 -3.96 -5.08 13.27
N PHE A 122 -3.35 -3.90 13.14
CA PHE A 122 -2.76 -3.19 14.28
C PHE A 122 -2.79 -1.68 14.09
N ASP A 123 -2.79 -0.95 15.21
CA ASP A 123 -2.82 0.51 15.22
C ASP A 123 -1.51 1.10 14.66
N ASP A 124 -1.63 2.07 13.75
CA ASP A 124 -0.52 2.80 13.13
C ASP A 124 -0.79 4.31 13.15
N TYR A 125 -1.00 4.85 14.34
CA TYR A 125 -1.20 6.27 14.51
C TYR A 125 -0.60 6.78 15.81
N ILE A 126 -0.27 8.06 15.80
CA ILE A 126 0.09 8.82 17.00
C ILE A 126 -0.84 10.03 17.09
N ARG A 127 -1.25 10.39 18.30
CA ARG A 127 -2.01 11.62 18.53
C ARG A 127 -1.14 12.84 18.15
N PRO A 128 -1.72 13.91 17.59
CA PRO A 128 -3.15 14.17 17.38
C PRO A 128 -3.69 13.74 16.01
N TYR A 129 -2.95 12.95 15.23
CA TYR A 129 -3.38 12.56 13.88
C TYR A 129 -4.61 11.62 13.91
N PRO A 130 -5.44 11.63 12.84
CA PRO A 130 -6.59 10.75 12.73
C PRO A 130 -6.23 9.27 13.02
N PRO A 131 -7.02 8.57 13.84
CA PRO A 131 -6.78 7.16 14.11
C PRO A 131 -6.78 6.33 12.83
N ARG A 132 -5.72 5.55 12.64
CA ARG A 132 -5.55 4.65 11.51
C ARG A 132 -4.88 3.35 11.96
N GLU A 133 -5.13 2.31 11.19
CA GLU A 133 -4.60 0.97 11.39
C GLU A 133 -3.98 0.48 10.08
N MET A 134 -3.11 -0.51 10.19
CA MET A 134 -2.59 -1.27 9.06
C MET A 134 -3.29 -2.63 9.03
N CYS A 135 -3.70 -3.07 7.86
CA CYS A 135 -4.40 -4.34 7.66
C CYS A 135 -3.66 -5.21 6.65
N LEU A 136 -3.31 -6.44 7.05
CA LEU A 136 -2.67 -7.44 6.21
C LEU A 136 -3.74 -8.30 5.54
N PHE A 137 -3.64 -8.46 4.23
CA PHE A 137 -4.51 -9.34 3.44
C PHE A 137 -3.69 -10.28 2.56
N THR A 138 -4.23 -11.45 2.27
CA THR A 138 -3.70 -12.33 1.22
C THR A 138 -4.13 -11.81 -0.16
N ARG A 139 -3.37 -12.19 -1.20
CA ARG A 139 -3.74 -11.89 -2.59
C ARG A 139 -5.14 -12.43 -2.93
N ASP A 140 -5.52 -13.59 -2.40
CA ASP A 140 -6.81 -14.22 -2.68
C ASP A 140 -7.98 -13.50 -2.01
N GLN A 141 -7.79 -12.96 -0.79
CA GLN A 141 -8.76 -12.05 -0.17
C GLN A 141 -8.99 -10.82 -1.05
N ILE A 142 -7.92 -10.16 -1.50
CA ILE A 142 -8.05 -9.00 -2.38
C ILE A 142 -8.71 -9.36 -3.70
N LYS A 143 -8.36 -10.49 -4.34
CA LYS A 143 -9.00 -10.97 -5.57
C LYS A 143 -10.52 -11.14 -5.39
N THR A 144 -10.94 -11.64 -4.24
CA THR A 144 -12.36 -11.77 -3.89
C THR A 144 -13.04 -10.39 -3.81
N TYR A 145 -12.40 -9.41 -3.19
CA TYR A 145 -12.96 -8.06 -3.04
C TYR A 145 -13.06 -7.32 -4.37
N VAL A 146 -11.99 -7.35 -5.19
CA VAL A 146 -11.99 -6.67 -6.49
C VAL A 146 -12.97 -7.31 -7.48
N GLY A 147 -13.28 -8.62 -7.32
CA GLY A 147 -14.34 -9.28 -8.07
C GLY A 147 -15.72 -8.65 -7.87
N ARG A 148 -15.93 -7.91 -6.76
CA ARG A 148 -17.17 -7.19 -6.45
C ARG A 148 -17.21 -5.77 -7.02
N TRP A 149 -16.11 -5.29 -7.61
CA TRP A 149 -16.06 -3.94 -8.21
C TRP A 149 -16.73 -3.87 -9.57
N GLN A 150 -17.11 -5.00 -10.16
CA GLN A 150 -17.96 -5.04 -11.34
C GLN A 150 -19.42 -4.92 -10.91
N GLY A 151 -19.90 -3.67 -10.89
CA GLY A 151 -21.26 -3.26 -10.57
C GLY A 151 -21.44 -1.79 -10.91
#